data_AF-A0A5E6NX23-F1
#
_entry.id   AF-A0A5E6NX23-F1
#
_cell.length_a   1.000
_cell.length_b   1.000
_cell.length_c   1.000
_cell.angle_alpha   90.00
_cell.angle_beta   90.00
_cell.angle_gamma   90.00
#
_symmetry.space_group_name_H-M   'P 1'
#
loop_
_entity.id
_entity.type
_entity.pdbx_description
1 polymer ?
#
loop_
_entity_poly.entity_id
_entity_poly.type
_entity_poly.pdbx_seq_one_letter_code
_entity_poly.pdbx_strand_id
1 'polypeptide(L)'
;MNEQINTYRDKSHYNKVHSPYLHRSKERSYDFNASDASSNSPLITVVTSQSNIDNYGNVGTIRISTTGNNKIFSKVTKNTYSNDTTNWHLGRLSKAKVTHNAANTPSITRTSSFTYNSDGLLKSETIAPNTNKSLTTTYEYDSFGNKTKSTITGSGIVSRSTSVEYSTDGKFPVKTSNALGHSETKTLIPKQVMF
;
A
#
# COMPACT_ATOMS: atom_id res chain seq x y z
N MET A 1 -3.48 28.67 6.40
CA MET A 1 -4.87 28.13 6.41
C MET A 1 -4.94 26.95 5.44
N ASN A 2 -5.77 25.92 5.68
CA ASN A 2 -5.92 24.78 4.77
C ASN A 2 -7.40 24.57 4.41
N GLU A 3 -7.68 24.18 3.17
CA GLU A 3 -9.01 23.87 2.66
C GLU A 3 -8.97 22.54 1.89
N GLN A 4 -10.00 21.71 2.05
CA GLN A 4 -10.15 20.46 1.31
C GLN A 4 -11.55 20.34 0.73
N ILE A 5 -11.64 19.95 -0.54
CA ILE A 5 -12.89 19.67 -1.25
C ILE A 5 -12.83 18.25 -1.82
N ASN A 6 -13.77 17.41 -1.39
CA ASN A 6 -13.93 16.05 -1.88
C ASN A 6 -15.11 15.97 -2.85
N THR A 7 -14.90 15.31 -3.98
CA THR A 7 -15.92 14.99 -4.98
C THR A 7 -16.08 13.47 -5.01
N TYR A 8 -17.30 13.01 -4.72
CA TYR A 8 -17.67 11.60 -4.77
C TYR A 8 -18.41 11.30 -6.06
N ARG A 9 -18.31 10.06 -6.52
CA ARG A 9 -19.11 9.52 -7.63
C ARG A 9 -19.67 8.17 -7.24
N ASP A 10 -20.70 7.75 -7.94
CA ASP A 10 -21.26 6.42 -7.83
C ASP A 10 -20.56 5.43 -8.77
N LYS A 11 -20.35 4.19 -8.31
CA LYS A 11 -19.93 3.06 -9.14
C LYS A 11 -20.99 1.97 -9.05
N SER A 12 -21.54 1.63 -10.22
CA SER A 12 -22.27 0.37 -10.40
C SER A 12 -21.32 -0.82 -10.40
N HIS A 13 -21.64 -1.83 -9.59
CA HIS A 13 -21.00 -3.13 -9.51
C HIS A 13 -21.96 -4.16 -10.09
N TYR A 14 -21.62 -4.68 -11.28
CA TYR A 14 -22.46 -5.63 -12.01
C TYR A 14 -23.91 -5.17 -12.23
N ASN A 15 -24.18 -3.85 -12.24
CA ASN A 15 -25.52 -3.27 -12.36
C ASN A 15 -26.51 -3.72 -11.28
N LYS A 16 -26.00 -4.16 -10.12
CA LYS A 16 -26.82 -4.65 -9.00
C LYS A 16 -26.56 -3.87 -7.71
N VAL A 17 -25.31 -3.54 -7.45
CA VAL A 17 -24.89 -2.82 -6.24
C VAL A 17 -24.25 -1.51 -6.66
N HIS A 18 -24.58 -0.44 -5.97
CA HIS A 18 -24.04 0.88 -6.20
C HIS A 18 -23.25 1.29 -4.95
N SER A 19 -22.01 1.75 -5.14
CA SER A 19 -21.22 2.27 -4.03
C SER A 19 -20.67 3.67 -4.34
N PRO A 20 -20.77 4.61 -3.38
CA PRO A 20 -20.09 5.88 -3.51
C PRO A 20 -18.58 5.68 -3.32
N TYR A 21 -17.77 6.31 -4.16
CA TYR A 21 -16.32 6.34 -3.99
C TYR A 21 -15.79 7.77 -4.11
N LEU A 22 -14.67 8.02 -3.43
CA LEU A 22 -13.95 9.28 -3.54
C LEU A 22 -13.30 9.38 -4.92
N HIS A 23 -13.95 10.10 -5.84
CA HIS A 23 -13.42 10.29 -7.19
C HIS A 23 -12.25 11.28 -7.19
N ARG A 24 -12.33 12.35 -6.37
CA ARG A 24 -11.32 13.41 -6.34
C ARG A 24 -11.26 14.12 -4.99
N SER A 25 -10.06 14.31 -4.44
CA SER A 25 -9.76 15.25 -3.35
C SER A 25 -8.95 16.42 -3.92
N LYS A 26 -9.33 17.66 -3.59
CA LYS A 26 -8.54 18.87 -3.85
C LYS A 26 -8.22 19.52 -2.52
N GLU A 27 -6.94 19.57 -2.18
CA GLU A 27 -6.41 20.21 -0.98
C GLU A 27 -5.66 21.49 -1.39
N ARG A 28 -5.91 22.58 -0.67
CA ARG A 28 -5.29 23.89 -0.88
C ARG A 28 -4.67 24.37 0.44
N SER A 29 -3.41 24.76 0.39
CA SER A 29 -2.68 25.33 1.52
C SER A 29 -2.33 26.78 1.22
N TYR A 30 -2.55 27.64 2.22
CA TYR A 30 -2.42 29.09 2.13
C TYR A 30 -1.47 29.62 3.20
N ASP A 31 -0.80 30.73 2.90
CA ASP A 31 -0.09 31.51 3.89
C ASP A 31 -1.06 32.01 4.98
N PHE A 32 -0.57 32.11 6.22
CA PHE A 32 -1.32 32.67 7.34
C PHE A 32 -1.28 34.20 7.33
N ASN A 33 -0.23 34.83 6.80
CA ASN A 33 0.03 36.28 6.87
C ASN A 33 -0.04 36.97 5.50
N ALA A 34 -0.93 36.54 4.61
CA ALA A 34 -1.16 37.16 3.32
C ALA A 34 -1.59 38.64 3.49
N SER A 35 -0.63 39.57 3.47
CA SER A 35 -0.82 41.00 3.75
C SER A 35 -1.47 41.79 2.61
N ASP A 36 -1.85 41.10 1.52
CA ASP A 36 -2.41 41.70 0.32
C ASP A 36 -3.60 40.84 -0.19
N ALA A 37 -4.67 41.46 -0.67
CA ALA A 37 -5.88 40.75 -1.10
C ALA A 37 -5.67 39.92 -2.40
N SER A 38 -4.59 40.23 -3.15
CA SER A 38 -4.05 39.42 -4.25
C SER A 38 -3.47 38.07 -3.79
N SER A 39 -3.25 37.93 -2.48
CA SER A 39 -2.57 36.83 -1.80
C SER A 39 -3.53 35.70 -1.35
N ASN A 40 -4.77 35.70 -1.85
CA ASN A 40 -5.77 34.64 -1.61
C ASN A 40 -5.59 33.42 -2.54
N SER A 41 -4.45 33.32 -3.23
CA SER A 41 -4.07 32.17 -4.05
C SER A 41 -3.37 31.11 -3.19
N PRO A 42 -3.66 29.82 -3.38
CA PRO A 42 -3.01 28.77 -2.61
C PRO A 42 -1.52 28.68 -2.95
N LEU A 43 -0.67 28.60 -1.91
CA LEU A 43 0.76 28.32 -2.05
C LEU A 43 0.99 26.96 -2.72
N ILE A 44 0.18 25.99 -2.31
CA ILE A 44 0.23 24.61 -2.77
C ILE A 44 -1.21 24.14 -3.01
N THR A 45 -1.43 23.50 -4.16
CA THR A 45 -2.66 22.75 -4.45
C THR A 45 -2.29 21.30 -4.74
N VAL A 46 -2.89 20.37 -4.00
CA VAL A 46 -2.78 18.93 -4.25
C VAL A 46 -4.13 18.42 -4.77
N VAL A 47 -4.13 17.74 -5.91
CA VAL A 47 -5.31 17.08 -6.47
C VAL A 47 -5.04 15.59 -6.54
N THR A 48 -5.77 14.79 -5.76
CA THR A 48 -5.78 13.33 -5.84
C THR A 48 -7.03 12.90 -6.59
N SER A 49 -6.90 12.05 -7.59
CA SER A 49 -8.01 11.52 -8.39
C SER A 49 -7.91 10.01 -8.52
N GLN A 50 -9.06 9.33 -8.49
CA GLN A 50 -9.19 7.89 -8.60
C GLN A 50 -10.00 7.53 -9.85
N SER A 51 -9.53 6.54 -10.61
CA SER A 51 -10.18 6.02 -11.80
C SER A 51 -9.86 4.55 -12.02
N ASN A 52 -10.46 3.95 -13.07
CA ASN A 52 -10.31 2.53 -13.41
C ASN A 52 -10.68 1.61 -12.24
N ILE A 53 -11.77 1.94 -11.56
CA ILE A 53 -12.30 1.14 -10.45
C ILE A 53 -12.99 -0.10 -11.04
N ASP A 54 -12.55 -1.29 -10.65
CA ASP A 54 -13.13 -2.54 -11.15
C ASP A 54 -14.52 -2.81 -10.53
N ASN A 55 -15.15 -3.92 -10.92
CA ASN A 55 -16.47 -4.29 -10.41
C ASN A 55 -16.49 -4.75 -8.95
N TYR A 56 -15.32 -4.88 -8.31
CA TYR A 56 -15.19 -5.21 -6.89
C TYR A 56 -14.75 -4.00 -6.05
N GLY A 57 -14.69 -2.80 -6.66
CA GLY A 57 -14.33 -1.56 -5.98
C GLY A 57 -12.82 -1.31 -5.89
N ASN A 58 -11.98 -2.12 -6.54
CA ASN A 58 -10.54 -1.94 -6.48
C ASN A 58 -10.10 -0.79 -7.40
N VAL A 59 -9.36 0.18 -6.86
CA VAL A 59 -8.92 1.38 -7.59
C VAL A 59 -7.73 1.08 -8.49
N GLY A 60 -7.96 0.99 -9.81
CA GLY A 60 -6.92 0.70 -10.79
C GLY A 60 -5.95 1.84 -11.06
N THR A 61 -6.34 3.11 -10.84
CA THR A 61 -5.44 4.25 -11.04
C THR A 61 -5.67 5.36 -10.02
N ILE A 62 -4.57 5.83 -9.42
CA ILE A 62 -4.53 6.99 -8.55
C ILE A 62 -3.58 8.00 -9.19
N ARG A 63 -4.05 9.23 -9.43
CA ARG A 63 -3.22 10.34 -9.92
C ARG A 63 -3.24 11.46 -8.90
N ILE A 64 -2.05 11.82 -8.44
CA ILE A 64 -1.79 12.97 -7.57
C ILE A 64 -1.11 14.03 -8.41
N SER A 65 -1.59 15.27 -8.36
CA SER A 65 -0.98 16.45 -8.98
C SER A 65 -0.73 17.50 -7.91
N THR A 66 0.52 17.90 -7.73
CA THR A 66 0.92 18.96 -6.80
C THR A 66 1.33 20.18 -7.61
N THR A 67 0.65 21.29 -7.41
CA THR A 67 0.94 22.58 -8.05
C THR A 67 1.41 23.56 -6.98
N GLY A 68 2.54 24.22 -7.22
CA GLY A 68 3.07 25.25 -6.34
C GLY A 68 4.24 25.97 -7.00
N ASN A 69 4.40 27.27 -6.72
CA ASN A 69 5.45 28.10 -7.33
C ASN A 69 5.53 27.95 -8.87
N ASN A 70 4.38 28.01 -9.54
CA ASN A 70 4.21 27.83 -11.00
C ASN A 70 4.77 26.51 -11.57
N LYS A 71 5.01 25.50 -10.73
CA LYS A 71 5.45 24.16 -11.13
C LYS A 71 4.34 23.14 -10.84
N ILE A 72 4.27 22.12 -11.68
CA ILE A 72 3.37 20.99 -11.52
C ILE A 72 4.19 19.70 -11.47
N PHE A 73 4.00 18.95 -10.40
CA PHE A 73 4.52 17.60 -10.23
C PHE A 73 3.35 16.63 -10.23
N SER A 74 3.51 15.46 -10.83
CA SER A 74 2.48 14.42 -10.75
C SER A 74 3.02 13.05 -10.44
N LYS A 75 2.29 12.33 -9.59
CA LYS A 75 2.52 10.93 -9.24
C LYS A 75 1.34 10.11 -9.72
N VAL A 76 1.59 9.13 -10.58
CA VAL A 76 0.58 8.21 -11.09
C VAL A 76 0.88 6.82 -10.57
N THR A 77 -0.03 6.26 -9.79
CA THR A 77 -0.02 4.86 -9.38
C THR A 77 -1.02 4.09 -10.23
N LYS A 78 -0.56 3.07 -10.95
CA LYS A 78 -1.41 2.10 -11.64
C LYS A 78 -1.35 0.77 -10.90
N ASN A 79 -2.50 0.27 -10.51
CA ASN A 79 -2.66 -0.99 -9.79
C ASN A 79 -3.33 -2.03 -10.70
N THR A 80 -2.92 -3.28 -10.55
CA THR A 80 -3.58 -4.44 -11.17
C THR A 80 -3.97 -5.40 -10.06
N TYR A 81 -5.22 -5.84 -10.07
CA TYR A 81 -5.78 -6.73 -9.06
C TYR A 81 -6.21 -8.05 -9.69
N SER A 82 -6.10 -9.12 -8.93
CA SER A 82 -6.78 -10.39 -9.16
C SER A 82 -7.99 -10.49 -8.24
N ASN A 83 -9.11 -10.99 -8.76
CA ASN A 83 -10.32 -11.25 -8.02
C ASN A 83 -10.72 -12.71 -8.27
N ASP A 84 -10.56 -13.56 -7.27
CA ASP A 84 -11.01 -14.95 -7.31
C ASP A 84 -12.41 -15.03 -6.70
N THR A 85 -13.43 -15.16 -7.55
CA THR A 85 -14.83 -15.29 -7.13
C THR A 85 -15.21 -16.68 -6.67
N THR A 86 -14.39 -17.69 -6.94
CA THR A 86 -14.64 -19.07 -6.53
C THR A 86 -14.29 -19.25 -5.07
N ASN A 87 -13.09 -18.78 -4.68
CA ASN A 87 -12.59 -18.85 -3.30
C ASN A 87 -12.83 -17.55 -2.51
N TRP A 88 -13.48 -16.56 -3.14
CA TRP A 88 -13.77 -15.24 -2.57
C TRP A 88 -12.54 -14.45 -2.11
N HIS A 89 -11.42 -14.61 -2.82
CA HIS A 89 -10.20 -13.82 -2.62
C HIS A 89 -10.20 -12.61 -3.56
N LEU A 90 -10.90 -11.56 -3.13
CA LEU A 90 -11.07 -10.32 -3.88
C LEU A 90 -9.97 -9.29 -3.55
N GLY A 91 -9.70 -8.38 -4.47
CA GLY A 91 -8.81 -7.22 -4.26
C GLY A 91 -7.34 -7.58 -4.07
N ARG A 92 -6.89 -8.71 -4.62
CA ARG A 92 -5.50 -9.16 -4.51
C ARG A 92 -4.63 -8.37 -5.49
N LEU A 93 -4.01 -7.30 -5.01
CA LEU A 93 -3.07 -6.49 -5.80
C LEU A 93 -1.94 -7.39 -6.31
N SER A 94 -1.77 -7.53 -7.62
CA SER A 94 -0.70 -8.32 -8.24
C SER A 94 0.45 -7.46 -8.75
N LYS A 95 0.19 -6.20 -9.07
CA LYS A 95 1.18 -5.25 -9.57
C LYS A 95 0.84 -3.80 -9.19
N ALA A 96 1.84 -3.06 -8.77
CA ALA A 96 1.77 -1.60 -8.60
C ALA A 96 2.88 -0.93 -9.41
N LYS A 97 2.53 0.04 -10.25
CA LYS A 97 3.47 0.87 -11.02
C LYS A 97 3.29 2.32 -10.63
N VAL A 98 4.30 2.91 -10.00
CA VAL A 98 4.32 4.30 -9.56
C VAL A 98 5.24 5.10 -10.46
N THR A 99 4.71 6.11 -11.15
CA THR A 99 5.46 7.00 -12.03
C THR A 99 5.42 8.43 -11.50
N HIS A 100 6.58 9.00 -11.24
CA HIS A 100 6.78 10.40 -10.88
C HIS A 100 7.13 11.20 -12.13
N ASN A 101 6.47 12.33 -12.34
CA ASN A 101 6.60 13.19 -13.51
C ASN A 101 6.80 14.64 -13.03
N ALA A 102 7.70 15.36 -13.70
CA ALA A 102 7.91 16.79 -13.54
C ALA A 102 8.12 17.40 -14.93
N ALA A 103 7.82 18.69 -15.09
CA ALA A 103 8.09 19.40 -16.34
C ALA A 103 9.59 19.34 -16.69
N ASN A 104 9.91 19.15 -17.98
CA ASN A 104 11.28 19.13 -18.51
C ASN A 104 12.22 18.11 -17.83
N THR A 105 11.68 17.07 -17.19
CA THR A 105 12.46 16.01 -16.53
C THR A 105 11.93 14.64 -16.96
N PRO A 106 12.81 13.69 -17.32
CA PRO A 106 12.40 12.31 -17.57
C PRO A 106 11.63 11.71 -16.38
N SER A 107 10.57 10.97 -16.67
CA SER A 107 9.76 10.36 -15.62
C SER A 107 10.47 9.18 -14.97
N ILE A 108 10.35 9.06 -13.65
CA ILE A 108 10.92 7.95 -12.87
C ILE A 108 9.81 6.98 -12.51
N THR A 109 10.01 5.70 -12.82
CA THR A 109 9.03 4.65 -12.55
C THR A 109 9.59 3.61 -11.59
N ARG A 110 8.80 3.26 -10.57
CA ARG A 110 9.04 2.12 -9.67
C ARG A 110 7.91 1.12 -9.84
N THR A 111 8.26 -0.16 -9.97
CA THR A 111 7.28 -1.25 -10.08
C THR A 111 7.47 -2.22 -8.92
N SER A 112 6.36 -2.70 -8.36
CA SER A 112 6.33 -3.82 -7.44
C SER A 112 5.33 -4.87 -7.93
N SER A 113 5.59 -6.14 -7.61
CA SER A 113 4.67 -7.25 -7.86
C SER A 113 4.43 -8.06 -6.59
N PHE A 114 3.28 -8.69 -6.51
CA PHE A 114 2.85 -9.44 -5.34
C PHE A 114 2.22 -10.77 -5.77
N THR A 115 2.45 -11.82 -5.00
CA THR A 115 1.84 -13.13 -5.21
C THR A 115 1.16 -13.63 -3.94
N TYR A 116 0.20 -14.54 -4.08
CA TYR A 116 -0.60 -15.05 -2.97
C TYR A 116 -0.59 -16.58 -2.99
N ASN A 117 -0.75 -17.20 -1.82
CA ASN A 117 -0.92 -18.64 -1.70
C ASN A 117 -2.38 -19.05 -1.98
N SER A 118 -2.67 -20.36 -1.89
CA SER A 118 -4.01 -20.91 -2.08
C SER A 118 -5.05 -20.39 -1.10
N ASP A 119 -4.61 -20.01 0.11
CA ASP A 119 -5.48 -19.46 1.17
C ASP A 119 -5.72 -17.95 1.01
N GLY A 120 -5.20 -17.35 -0.06
CA GLY A 120 -5.31 -15.93 -0.34
C GLY A 120 -4.38 -15.03 0.48
N LEU A 121 -3.44 -15.59 1.24
CA LEU A 121 -2.43 -14.86 2.01
C LEU A 121 -1.26 -14.42 1.12
N LEU A 122 -0.66 -13.26 1.41
CA LEU A 122 0.47 -12.73 0.64
C LEU A 122 1.68 -13.67 0.74
N LYS A 123 2.07 -14.28 -0.37
CA LYS A 123 3.19 -15.23 -0.44
C LYS A 123 4.52 -14.52 -0.73
N SER A 124 4.51 -13.51 -1.59
CA SER A 124 5.71 -12.71 -1.85
C SER A 124 5.38 -11.30 -2.31
N GLU A 125 6.34 -10.41 -2.08
CA GLU A 125 6.43 -9.09 -2.70
C GLU A 125 7.80 -8.93 -3.35
N THR A 126 7.84 -8.32 -4.53
CA THR A 126 9.08 -8.05 -5.25
C THR A 126 9.12 -6.59 -5.67
N ILE A 127 10.14 -5.87 -5.23
CA ILE A 127 10.45 -4.50 -5.65
C ILE A 127 11.37 -4.56 -6.87
N ALA A 128 11.10 -3.71 -7.87
CA ALA A 128 11.84 -3.65 -9.12
C ALA A 128 11.98 -5.02 -9.83
N PRO A 129 10.87 -5.76 -10.03
CA PRO A 129 10.90 -7.08 -10.65
C PRO A 129 11.49 -7.03 -12.06
N ASN A 130 12.16 -8.11 -12.47
CA ASN A 130 12.82 -8.26 -13.76
C ASN A 130 13.96 -7.25 -14.00
N THR A 131 14.61 -6.78 -12.93
CA THR A 131 15.80 -5.92 -13.00
C THR A 131 16.92 -6.48 -12.13
N ASN A 132 18.15 -6.01 -12.35
CA ASN A 132 19.28 -6.33 -11.47
C ASN A 132 19.17 -5.74 -10.05
N LYS A 133 18.19 -4.86 -9.80
CA LYS A 133 17.87 -4.27 -8.49
C LYS A 133 16.66 -4.95 -7.83
N SER A 134 16.26 -6.13 -8.32
CA SER A 134 15.14 -6.88 -7.77
C SER A 134 15.42 -7.28 -6.33
N LEU A 135 14.47 -6.97 -5.44
CA LEU A 135 14.48 -7.38 -4.03
C LEU A 135 13.15 -8.07 -3.73
N THR A 136 13.20 -9.33 -3.32
CA THR A 136 12.02 -10.15 -3.04
C THR A 136 11.95 -10.48 -1.56
N THR A 137 10.78 -10.26 -0.96
CA THR A 137 10.45 -10.79 0.36
C THR A 137 9.43 -11.92 0.19
N THR A 138 9.70 -13.10 0.73
CA THR A 138 8.77 -14.23 0.77
C THR A 138 8.29 -14.50 2.19
N TYR A 139 7.06 -15.01 2.32
CA TYR A 139 6.42 -15.27 3.60
C TYR A 139 5.97 -16.72 3.71
N GLU A 140 6.13 -17.27 4.91
CA GLU A 140 5.58 -18.57 5.32
C GLU A 140 4.60 -18.35 6.49
N TYR A 141 3.62 -19.24 6.60
CA TYR A 141 2.52 -19.11 7.56
C TYR A 141 2.28 -20.43 8.30
N ASP A 142 1.76 -20.35 9.52
CA ASP A 142 1.19 -21.50 10.23
C ASP A 142 -0.26 -21.77 9.79
N SER A 143 -0.88 -22.80 10.37
CA SER A 143 -2.28 -23.19 10.11
C SER A 143 -3.31 -22.16 10.58
N PHE A 144 -2.92 -21.22 11.44
CA PHE A 144 -3.79 -20.12 11.90
C PHE A 144 -3.68 -18.89 10.98
N GLY A 145 -2.79 -18.91 9.99
CA GLY A 145 -2.53 -17.79 9.09
C GLY A 145 -1.54 -16.77 9.67
N ASN A 146 -0.85 -17.08 10.77
CA ASN A 146 0.19 -16.21 11.30
C ASN A 146 1.46 -16.34 10.48
N LYS A 147 2.12 -15.21 10.19
CA LYS A 147 3.41 -15.21 9.49
C LYS A 147 4.50 -15.74 10.40
N THR A 148 5.03 -16.92 10.08
CA THR A 148 6.09 -17.60 10.84
C THR A 148 7.48 -17.32 10.30
N LYS A 149 7.60 -16.89 9.05
CA LYS A 149 8.89 -16.56 8.45
C LYS A 149 8.78 -15.49 7.38
N SER A 150 9.79 -14.63 7.33
CA SER A 150 10.01 -13.66 6.27
C SER A 150 11.44 -13.81 5.76
N THR A 151 11.61 -14.06 4.47
CA THR A 151 12.93 -14.22 3.83
C THR A 151 13.13 -13.13 2.78
N ILE A 152 14.22 -12.38 2.87
CA ILE A 152 14.59 -11.35 1.90
C ILE A 152 15.74 -11.87 1.03
N THR A 153 15.53 -11.86 -0.29
CA THR A 153 16.51 -12.24 -1.30
C THR A 153 16.66 -11.16 -2.37
N GLY A 154 17.84 -11.09 -2.98
CA GLY A 154 18.15 -10.13 -4.05
C GLY A 154 19.51 -10.42 -4.65
N SER A 155 19.79 -9.84 -5.82
CA SER A 155 21.11 -9.99 -6.44
C SER A 155 22.18 -9.29 -5.60
N GLY A 156 23.31 -9.96 -5.38
CA GLY A 156 24.45 -9.40 -4.65
C GLY A 156 24.25 -9.21 -3.15
N ILE A 157 23.21 -9.79 -2.56
CA ILE A 157 22.99 -9.78 -1.10
C ILE A 157 22.89 -11.21 -0.56
N VAL A 158 23.40 -11.40 0.66
CA VAL A 158 23.17 -12.64 1.42
C VAL A 158 21.71 -12.69 1.84
N SER A 159 21.06 -13.84 1.60
CA SER A 159 19.68 -14.07 2.03
C SER A 159 19.57 -13.94 3.54
N ARG A 160 18.53 -13.24 4.00
CA ARG A 160 18.27 -13.04 5.43
C ARG A 160 16.85 -13.43 5.78
N SER A 161 16.71 -14.20 6.84
CA SER A 161 15.40 -14.64 7.34
C SER A 161 15.14 -14.10 8.72
N THR A 162 13.88 -13.83 9.02
CA THR A 162 13.38 -13.63 10.39
C THR A 162 12.25 -14.60 10.59
N SER A 163 12.28 -15.36 11.69
CA SER A 163 11.22 -16.30 12.07
C SER A 163 10.53 -15.87 13.34
N VAL A 164 9.24 -16.22 13.44
CA VAL A 164 8.40 -15.99 14.60
C VAL A 164 7.71 -17.30 14.96
N GLU A 165 7.83 -17.70 16.21
CA GLU A 165 7.11 -18.82 16.80
C GLU A 165 5.93 -18.25 17.60
N TYR A 166 4.75 -18.85 17.48
CA TYR A 166 3.54 -18.43 18.17
C TYR A 166 3.17 -19.42 19.28
N SER A 167 2.33 -18.98 20.22
CA SER A 167 1.70 -19.84 21.21
C SER A 167 0.92 -20.98 20.55
N THR A 168 0.68 -22.06 21.28
CA THR A 168 -0.03 -23.25 20.76
C THR A 168 -1.45 -22.97 20.28
N ASP A 169 -2.08 -21.92 20.81
CA ASP A 169 -3.39 -21.43 20.36
C ASP A 169 -3.32 -20.40 19.22
N GLY A 170 -2.11 -20.14 18.70
CA GLY A 170 -1.86 -19.26 17.55
C GLY A 170 -2.05 -17.78 17.82
N LYS A 171 -2.24 -17.33 19.07
CA LYS A 171 -2.64 -15.94 19.34
C LYS A 171 -1.48 -14.98 19.53
N PHE A 172 -0.36 -15.46 20.05
CA PHE A 172 0.71 -14.57 20.50
C PHE A 172 2.09 -15.02 20.03
N PRO A 173 2.94 -14.10 19.56
CA PRO A 173 4.33 -14.41 19.26
C PRO A 173 5.09 -14.66 20.57
N VAL A 174 5.67 -15.85 20.71
CA VAL A 174 6.44 -16.27 21.90
C VAL A 174 7.94 -16.16 21.67
N LYS A 175 8.40 -16.25 20.42
CA LYS A 175 9.82 -16.10 20.09
C LYS A 175 10.02 -15.50 18.70
N THR A 176 10.98 -14.61 18.56
CA THR A 176 11.43 -14.08 17.26
C THR A 176 12.92 -14.33 17.12
N SER A 177 13.36 -14.84 15.97
CA SER A 177 14.77 -15.05 15.66
C SER A 177 15.18 -14.28 14.41
N ASN A 178 16.30 -13.55 14.48
CA ASN A 178 16.82 -12.78 13.35
C ASN A 178 17.79 -13.62 12.49
N ALA A 179 18.29 -13.03 11.40
CA ALA A 179 19.15 -13.72 10.43
C ALA A 179 20.55 -14.10 10.98
N LEU A 180 20.95 -13.54 12.12
CA LEU A 180 22.20 -13.88 12.81
C LEU A 180 21.99 -14.95 13.89
N GLY A 181 20.77 -15.48 14.03
CA GLY A 181 20.42 -16.46 15.05
C GLY A 181 20.16 -15.88 16.44
N HIS A 182 20.19 -14.55 16.61
CA HIS A 182 19.79 -13.93 17.87
C HIS A 182 18.28 -14.03 18.03
N SER A 183 17.82 -14.26 19.26
CA SER A 183 16.40 -14.40 19.55
C SER A 183 15.92 -13.55 20.73
N GLU A 184 14.65 -13.14 20.65
CA GLU A 184 13.89 -12.53 21.73
C GLU A 184 12.73 -13.47 22.07
N THR A 185 12.50 -13.74 23.36
CA THR A 185 11.39 -14.57 23.86
C THR A 185 10.45 -13.71 24.69
N LYS A 186 9.14 -13.92 24.54
CA LYS A 186 8.10 -13.26 25.33
C LYS A 186 7.32 -14.30 26.13
N THR A 187 7.27 -14.12 27.45
CA THR A 187 6.43 -14.93 28.34
C THR A 187 5.15 -14.17 28.64
N LEU A 188 4.00 -14.79 28.35
CA LEU A 188 2.69 -14.19 28.60
C LEU A 188 2.05 -14.87 29.80
N ILE A 189 1.65 -14.06 30.78
CA ILE A 189 0.98 -14.53 31.98
C ILE A 189 -0.51 -14.20 31.82
N PRO A 190 -1.41 -15.20 31.83
CA PRO A 190 -2.84 -14.92 31.79
C PRO A 190 -3.25 -14.10 33.01
N LYS A 191 -4.10 -13.09 32.81
CA LYS A 191 -4.57 -12.22 33.89
C LYS A 191 -5.35 -13.10 34.90
N GLN A 192 -4.85 -13.19 36.13
CA GLN A 192 -5.57 -13.83 37.21
C GLN A 192 -6.81 -12.98 37.50
N VAL A 193 -7.99 -13.50 37.17
CA VAL A 193 -9.25 -12.90 37.63
C VAL A 193 -9.44 -13.42 39.05
N MET A 194 -9.11 -12.61 40.06
CA MET A 194 -9.59 -12.87 41.41
C MET A 194 -11.10 -12.62 41.41
N PHE A 195 -11.87 -13.67 41.66
CA PHE A 195 -13.28 -13.58 42.04
C PHE A 195 -13.40 -13.36 43.54
#